data_AF-A0A9E3K8P5-F1
#
_entry.id   AF-A0A9E3K8P5-F1
#
_cell.length_a   1.000
_cell.length_b   1.000
_cell.length_c   1.000
_cell.angle_alpha   90.00
_cell.angle_beta   90.00
_cell.angle_gamma   90.00
#
_symmetry.space_group_name_H-M   'P 1'
#
loop_
_entity.id
_entity.type
_entity.pdbx_description
1 polymer ?
#
loop_
_entity_poly.entity_id
_entity_poly.type
_entity_poly.pdbx_seq_one_letter_code
_entity_poly.pdbx_strand_id
1 'polypeptide(L)' 'MSDNGKTAGRRAIVLLSGGLDSMVSGGLAREQGFELSALTIDYNQRHRVELEAAKHVAAAL' A
#
# COMPACT_ATOMS: atom_id res chain seq x y z
N MET A 1 -12.90 -0.18 -34.58
CA MET A 1 -12.46 0.74 -33.53
C MET A 1 -12.36 -0.06 -32.25
N SER A 2 -11.14 -0.31 -31.81
CA SER A 2 -10.79 -1.21 -30.73
C SER A 2 -11.17 -0.59 -29.39
N ASP A 3 -12.06 -1.25 -28.65
CA ASP A 3 -12.33 -0.99 -27.25
C ASP A 3 -11.10 -1.41 -26.44
N ASN A 4 -10.26 -0.44 -26.10
CA ASN A 4 -9.01 -0.64 -25.34
C ASN A 4 -9.31 -0.61 -23.83
N GLY A 5 -10.33 -1.37 -23.41
CA GLY A 5 -10.65 -1.61 -22.02
C GLY A 5 -9.52 -2.43 -21.40
N LYS A 6 -8.47 -1.75 -20.91
CA LYS A 6 -7.51 -2.33 -19.96
C LYS A 6 -8.33 -3.18 -18.99
N THR A 7 -8.05 -4.48 -18.90
CA THR A 7 -8.52 -5.33 -17.83
C THR A 7 -8.20 -4.58 -16.54
N ALA A 8 -9.19 -3.92 -15.94
CA ALA A 8 -8.97 -3.06 -14.80
C ALA A 8 -8.58 -3.99 -13.66
N GLY A 9 -7.27 -4.18 -13.48
CA GLY A 9 -6.71 -4.96 -12.39
C GLY A 9 -7.36 -4.52 -11.10
N ARG A 10 -7.64 -5.47 -10.20
CA ARG A 10 -8.27 -5.15 -8.91
C ARG A 10 -7.35 -4.17 -8.18
N ARG A 11 -7.74 -2.89 -8.11
CA ARG A 11 -6.98 -1.85 -7.41
C ARG A 11 -7.34 -1.85 -5.93
N ALA A 12 -6.35 -1.70 -5.07
CA ALA A 12 -6.56 -1.57 -3.63
C ALA A 12 -5.70 -0.45 -3.04
N ILE A 13 -6.26 0.25 -2.06
CA ILE A 13 -5.52 1.21 -1.24
C ILE A 13 -5.19 0.52 0.08
N VAL A 14 -3.92 0.55 0.46
CA VAL A 14 -3.45 -0.02 1.73
C VAL A 14 -2.99 1.12 2.63
N LEU A 15 -3.61 1.24 3.79
CA LEU A 15 -3.19 2.18 4.82
C LEU A 15 -1.97 1.62 5.56
N LEU A 16 -0.77 2.10 5.25
CA LEU A 16 0.46 1.71 5.91
C LEU A 16 0.71 2.60 7.12
N SER A 17 0.59 2.02 8.31
CA SER A 17 0.91 2.70 9.56
C SER A 17 2.42 2.67 9.88
N GLY A 18 3.18 1.78 9.23
CA GLY A 18 4.56 1.47 9.58
C GLY A 18 4.70 0.34 10.60
N GLY A 19 3.58 -0.26 11.04
CA GLY A 19 3.55 -1.46 11.88
C GLY A 19 3.29 -2.74 11.07
N LEU A 20 3.73 -3.89 11.61
CA LEU A 20 3.72 -5.21 10.97
C LEU A 20 2.38 -5.58 10.31
N ASP A 21 1.27 -5.42 11.03
CA ASP A 21 -0.05 -5.86 10.56
C ASP A 21 -0.46 -5.20 9.24
N SER A 22 -0.17 -3.90 9.10
CA SER A 22 -0.43 -3.14 7.87
C SER A 22 0.46 -3.60 6.71
N MET A 23 1.71 -3.97 7.01
CA MET A 23 2.66 -4.49 6.01
C MET A 23 2.23 -5.86 5.49
N VAL A 24 1.84 -6.77 6.40
CA VAL A 24 1.39 -8.12 6.06
C VAL A 24 0.10 -8.05 5.23
N SER A 25 -0.84 -7.18 5.61
CA SER A 25 -2.07 -6.96 4.84
C SER A 25 -1.78 -6.49 3.40
N GLY A 26 -0.82 -5.56 3.23
CA GLY A 26 -0.37 -5.13 1.91
C GLY A 26 0.32 -6.25 1.12
N GLY A 27 1.19 -7.03 1.75
CA GLY A 27 1.87 -8.17 1.13
C GLY A 27 0.88 -9.21 0.60
N LEU A 28 -0.11 -9.58 1.42
CA LEU A 28 -1.17 -10.50 1.03
C LEU A 28 -2.01 -9.97 -0.14
N ALA A 29 -2.33 -8.68 -0.14
CA ALA A 29 -3.08 -8.06 -1.24
C ALA A 29 -2.26 -8.08 -2.55
N ARG A 30 -0.95 -7.82 -2.48
CA ARG A 30 -0.05 -7.94 -3.63
C ARG A 30 0.00 -9.37 -4.17
N GLU A 31 0.16 -10.35 -3.28
CA GLU A 31 0.16 -11.78 -3.65
C GLU A 31 -1.15 -12.22 -4.33
N GLN A 32 -2.28 -11.60 -3.95
CA GLN A 32 -3.59 -11.84 -4.56
C GLN A 32 -3.79 -11.10 -5.91
N GLY A 33 -2.75 -10.46 -6.43
CA GLY A 33 -2.72 -9.79 -7.73
C GLY A 33 -3.40 -8.42 -7.75
N PHE A 34 -3.49 -7.74 -6.61
CA PHE A 34 -4.00 -6.37 -6.58
C PHE A 34 -2.92 -5.38 -7.03
N GLU A 35 -3.33 -4.35 -7.77
CA GLU A 35 -2.53 -3.15 -7.99
C GLU A 35 -2.67 -2.25 -6.76
N LEU A 36 -1.59 -2.11 -5.99
CA LEU A 36 -1.61 -1.43 -4.70
C LEU A 36 -1.23 0.04 -4.81
N SER A 37 -1.96 0.87 -4.06
CA SER A 37 -1.55 2.23 -3.72
C SER A 37 -1.40 2.33 -2.22
N ALA A 38 -0.19 2.63 -1.74
CA ALA A 38 0.07 2.83 -0.32
C ALA A 38 -0.34 4.24 0.12
N LEU A 39 -1.03 4.35 1.26
CA LEU A 39 -1.34 5.60 1.92
C LEU A 39 -0.81 5.56 3.35
N THR A 40 -0.09 6.61 3.74
CA THR A 40 0.30 6.86 5.13
C THR A 40 -0.15 8.26 5.48
N ILE A 41 -0.58 8.47 6.73
CA ILE A 41 -1.06 9.76 7.20
C ILE A 41 -0.12 10.26 8.31
N ASP A 42 0.40 11.47 8.12
CA ASP A 42 1.14 12.21 9.14
C ASP A 42 0.14 13.02 9.97
N TYR A 43 -0.24 12.49 11.13
CA TYR A 43 -1.10 13.16 12.10
C TYR A 43 -0.30 13.99 13.11
N ASN A 44 0.98 14.29 12.81
CA ASN A 44 1.94 14.88 13.74
C ASN A 44 2.13 14.01 15.01
N GLN A 45 2.13 12.68 14.82
CA GLN A 45 2.35 11.73 15.92
C GLN A 45 3.78 11.83 16.48
N ARG A 46 3.93 11.48 17.76
CA ARG A 46 5.23 11.44 18.46
C ARG A 46 6.23 10.48 17.80
N HIS A 47 5.75 9.33 17.33
CA HIS A 47 6.60 8.28 16.76
C HIS A 47 6.75 8.44 15.24
N ARG A 48 7.56 9.41 14.80
CA ARG A 48 7.83 9.64 13.36
C ARG A 48 8.56 8.48 12.67
N VAL A 49 9.20 7.58 13.44
CA VAL A 49 9.85 6.36 12.91
C VAL A 49 8.87 5.46 12.15
N GLU A 50 7.59 5.49 12.53
CA GLU A 50 6.52 4.73 11.88
C GLU A 50 6.28 5.23 10.44
N LEU A 51 6.39 6.54 10.20
CA LEU A 51 6.27 7.12 8.85
C LEU A 51 7.43 6.67 7.95
N GLU A 52 8.65 6.65 8.48
CA GLU A 52 9.81 6.17 7.72
C GLU A 52 9.74 4.66 7.45
N ALA A 53 9.28 3.87 8.43
CA ALA A 53 9.00 2.46 8.24
C ALA A 53 7.94 2.25 7.15
N ALA A 54 6.86 3.03 7.13
CA ALA A 54 5.82 2.94 6.11
C ALA A 54 6.36 3.23 4.70
N LYS A 55 7.26 4.21 4.55
CA LYS A 55 7.95 4.48 3.27
C LYS A 55 8.81 3.31 2.81
N HIS A 56 9.59 2.71 3.70
CA HIS A 56 10.42 1.55 3.37
C HIS A 56 9.57 0.35 2.93
N VAL A 57 8.44 0.13 3.59
CA VAL A 57 7.50 -0.94 3.22
C VAL A 57 6.86 -0.65 1.87
N ALA A 58 6.41 0.57 1.63
CA ALA A 58 5.84 0.96 0.34
C ALA A 58 6.81 0.75 -0.82
N ALA A 59 8.12 0.90 -0.60
CA ALA A 59 9.14 0.62 -1.61
C ALA A 59 9.42 -0.88 -1.81
N ALA A 60 9.04 -1.73 -0.86
CA ALA A 60 9.24 -3.17 -0.89
C ALA A 60 7.99 -3.97 -1.33
N LEU A 61 6.81 -3.33 -1.30
CA LEU A 61 5.54 -3.80 -1.84
C LEU A 61 5.45 -3.48 -3.34
#